data_AF-A0A9C8I0G2-F1
#
_entry.id   AF-A0A9C8I0G2-F1
#
_cell.length_a   1.000
_cell.length_b   1.000
_cell.length_c   1.000
_cell.angle_alpha   90.00
_cell.angle_beta   90.00
_cell.angle_gamma   90.00
#
_symmetry.space_group_name_H-M   'P 1'
#
loop_
_entity.id
_entity.type
_entity.pdbx_description
1 polymer ?
#
loop_
_entity_poly.entity_id
_entity_poly.type
_entity_poly.pdbx_seq_one_letter_code
_entity_poly.pdbx_strand_id
1 'polypeptide(L)'
;MKRILILICILVLSSTVFGDIIYLNDGEEYSGRLEKIEKDNLYFRIDAENSVRVFKKDDIEILKLSLLLEDSDKKHISELNDPILSQAVNVNPDEIPESDSGYVILFEGVEFSPEQYSLRKIILITSESGTYIGDQRFYFKRDSEEFKINFARTINRDGKIFNIYENGIQEETINYDNQYSRMNGVKFTLPEVREGNIIDFKVTKRSVKKVPLEEPYLSEVFIDAVPVLKKEVRISGFSGVQGYFEKVINNNGEYGNPKVVKAVLGDRTIYMSTEIKQYSRETFIPPLKYIAPVIFAGVNLNEEELPGLVLADYPGDTEILQKIFGEFYKKFSFGSLNEKLEEEFMIEVFGYLFQNLCSVDILPESYYFKPKSIKQIIDNKRGNYLDKNYFYLKAITLADGFSGGLLFIAPFYDGPSEPELLNLNQFYLPVTYIKTPSGKEFYIDAYSDKLTWGTVQDYYSGSAGILILKDRVEKKVFRMPEPEENFTETAINIKLQRNGDAEVYLKTVFHGIDSETVREFKEYPNAEK
;
A
#
# COMPACT_ATOMS: atom_id res chain seq x y z
N MET A 1 71.67 -0.75 -35.40
CA MET A 1 70.43 -0.03 -35.06
C MET A 1 69.29 -1.03 -34.90
N LYS A 2 68.93 -1.37 -33.65
CA LYS A 2 67.64 -1.98 -33.29
C LYS A 2 67.27 -1.42 -31.91
N ARG A 3 66.26 -0.55 -31.84
CA ARG A 3 65.67 -0.07 -30.59
C ARG A 3 64.61 -1.09 -30.18
N ILE A 4 64.76 -1.69 -29.00
CA ILE A 4 63.72 -2.47 -28.35
C ILE A 4 63.02 -1.52 -27.38
N LEU A 5 61.75 -1.26 -27.66
CA LEU A 5 60.81 -0.50 -26.82
C LEU A 5 60.26 -1.49 -25.79
N ILE A 6 60.61 -1.33 -24.51
CA ILE A 6 59.98 -2.08 -23.42
C ILE A 6 58.74 -1.29 -23.01
N LEU A 7 57.58 -1.79 -23.40
CA LEU A 7 56.27 -1.34 -22.95
C LEU A 7 56.05 -1.92 -21.54
N ILE A 8 56.13 -1.07 -20.51
CA ILE A 8 55.74 -1.43 -19.14
C ILE A 8 54.20 -1.35 -19.09
N CYS A 9 53.53 -2.48 -19.26
CA CYS A 9 52.13 -2.63 -18.89
C CYS A 9 52.02 -2.55 -17.36
N ILE A 10 51.65 -1.37 -16.84
CA ILE A 10 51.15 -1.23 -15.48
C ILE A 10 49.74 -1.84 -15.48
N LEU A 11 49.64 -3.11 -15.06
CA LEU A 11 48.40 -3.70 -14.60
C LEU A 11 48.00 -2.96 -13.31
N VAL A 12 47.10 -2.00 -13.42
CA VAL A 12 46.34 -1.50 -12.27
C VAL A 12 45.40 -2.63 -11.87
N LEU A 13 45.85 -3.47 -10.96
CA LEU A 13 44.99 -4.37 -10.20
C LEU A 13 44.06 -3.47 -9.39
N SER A 14 42.84 -3.29 -9.89
CA SER A 14 41.73 -2.74 -9.12
C SER A 14 41.48 -3.67 -7.94
N SER A 15 42.06 -3.34 -6.78
CA SER A 15 41.65 -3.96 -5.51
C SER A 15 40.19 -3.60 -5.31
N THR A 16 39.31 -4.58 -5.42
CA THR A 16 37.94 -4.49 -4.90
C THR A 16 38.07 -4.25 -3.41
N VAL A 17 37.92 -3.00 -2.99
CA VAL A 17 37.79 -2.63 -1.58
C VAL A 17 36.44 -3.20 -1.14
N PHE A 18 36.47 -4.13 -0.19
CA PHE A 18 35.24 -4.64 0.41
C PHE A 18 34.85 -3.71 1.55
N GLY A 19 33.56 -3.41 1.67
CA GLY A 19 33.09 -2.39 2.60
C GLY A 19 32.68 -2.93 3.98
N ASP A 20 33.04 -4.16 4.34
CA ASP A 20 32.73 -4.66 5.67
C ASP A 20 33.62 -3.94 6.70
N ILE A 21 33.09 -3.66 7.89
CA ILE A 21 33.81 -3.00 8.98
C ILE A 21 33.60 -3.80 10.26
N ILE A 22 34.69 -4.11 10.94
CA ILE A 22 34.69 -4.72 12.26
C ILE A 22 35.20 -3.70 13.28
N TYR A 23 34.43 -3.49 14.35
CA TYR A 23 34.79 -2.71 15.53
C TYR A 23 35.05 -3.68 16.67
N LEU A 24 36.22 -3.58 17.30
CA LEU A 24 36.59 -4.37 18.45
C LEU A 24 36.21 -3.65 19.75
N ASN A 25 36.05 -4.41 20.83
CA ASN A 25 35.72 -3.89 22.17
C ASN A 25 36.79 -2.93 22.74
N ASP A 26 38.00 -2.93 22.18
CA ASP A 26 39.09 -2.01 22.53
C ASP A 26 39.07 -0.70 21.71
N GLY A 27 38.11 -0.56 20.80
CA GLY A 27 37.94 0.60 19.93
C GLY A 27 38.70 0.54 18.60
N GLU A 28 39.40 -0.56 18.29
CA GLU A 28 40.03 -0.73 16.98
C GLU A 28 39.00 -0.99 15.87
N GLU A 29 39.23 -0.37 14.71
CA GLU A 29 38.41 -0.52 13.50
C GLU A 29 39.23 -1.18 12.38
N TYR A 30 38.69 -2.22 11.75
CA TYR A 30 39.28 -2.80 10.54
C TYR A 30 38.26 -2.78 9.40
N SER A 31 38.65 -2.23 8.25
CA SER A 31 37.89 -2.30 6.99
C SER A 31 38.37 -3.49 6.14
N GLY A 32 37.45 -4.23 5.54
CA GLY A 32 37.78 -5.45 4.84
C GLY A 32 36.59 -6.28 4.36
N ARG A 33 36.77 -7.60 4.36
CA ARG A 33 35.75 -8.58 3.95
C ARG A 33 35.60 -9.70 4.97
N LEU A 34 34.38 -10.00 5.36
CA LEU A 34 34.06 -11.25 6.07
C LEU A 34 34.24 -12.46 5.15
N GLU A 35 35.14 -13.37 5.51
CA GLU A 35 35.40 -14.60 4.74
C GLU A 35 34.56 -15.78 5.26
N LYS A 36 34.52 -15.97 6.59
CA LYS A 36 33.70 -17.00 7.23
C LYS A 36 33.52 -16.75 8.72
N ILE A 37 32.44 -17.30 9.26
CA ILE A 37 32.16 -17.36 10.70
C ILE A 37 32.18 -18.83 11.15
N GLU A 38 33.01 -19.14 12.14
CA GLU A 38 33.01 -20.42 12.85
C GLU A 38 32.41 -20.23 14.27
N LYS A 39 32.39 -21.31 15.07
CA LYS A 39 31.72 -21.31 16.39
C LYS A 39 32.16 -20.13 17.26
N ASP A 40 33.47 -19.92 17.42
CA ASP A 40 34.04 -18.92 18.34
C ASP A 40 34.89 -17.85 17.62
N ASN A 41 35.14 -18.02 16.33
CA ASN A 41 36.07 -17.21 15.55
C ASN A 41 35.41 -16.63 14.29
N LEU A 42 35.83 -15.43 13.91
CA LEU A 42 35.47 -14.72 12.70
C LEU A 42 36.74 -14.48 11.89
N TYR A 43 36.70 -14.82 10.60
CA TYR A 43 37.82 -14.69 9.68
C TYR A 43 37.55 -13.50 8.76
N PHE A 44 38.40 -12.48 8.82
CA PHE A 44 38.18 -11.21 8.16
C PHE A 44 39.42 -10.82 7.35
N ARG A 45 39.26 -10.60 6.06
CA ARG A 45 40.33 -10.11 5.19
C ARG A 45 40.44 -8.60 5.34
N ILE A 46 41.54 -8.10 5.91
CA ILE A 46 41.78 -6.67 6.08
C ILE A 46 42.27 -6.08 4.75
N ASP A 47 41.60 -5.04 4.25
CA ASP A 47 41.90 -4.46 2.94
C ASP A 47 43.31 -3.87 2.87
N ALA A 48 43.75 -3.19 3.93
CA ALA A 48 45.07 -2.56 4.00
C ALA A 48 46.23 -3.57 3.94
N GLU A 49 46.00 -4.79 4.43
CA GLU A 49 47.04 -5.82 4.56
C GLU A 49 46.89 -6.94 3.53
N ASN A 50 45.74 -7.01 2.86
CA ASN A 50 45.31 -8.14 2.02
C ASN A 50 45.51 -9.51 2.71
N SER A 51 45.36 -9.53 4.04
CA SER A 51 45.61 -10.70 4.89
C SER A 51 44.32 -11.08 5.63
N VAL A 52 44.11 -12.37 5.87
CA VAL A 52 42.97 -12.84 6.67
C VAL A 52 43.41 -12.87 8.13
N ARG A 53 42.78 -12.03 8.95
CA ARG A 53 42.93 -12.04 10.40
C ARG A 53 41.78 -12.81 11.03
N VAL A 54 42.08 -13.45 12.17
CA VAL A 54 41.09 -14.18 12.96
C VAL A 54 40.78 -13.37 14.20
N PHE A 55 39.51 -13.03 14.38
CA PHE A 55 38.97 -12.32 15.54
C PHE A 55 38.12 -13.29 16.36
N LYS A 56 38.26 -13.30 17.69
CA LYS A 56 37.32 -14.04 18.54
C LYS A 56 36.02 -13.24 18.62
N LYS A 57 34.88 -13.93 18.63
CA LYS A 57 33.57 -13.24 18.70
C LYS A 57 33.43 -12.33 19.93
N ASP A 58 33.99 -12.75 21.07
CA ASP A 58 33.94 -11.98 22.32
C ASP A 58 34.77 -10.69 22.28
N ASP A 59 35.68 -10.55 21.31
CA ASP A 59 36.49 -9.34 21.12
C ASP A 59 35.80 -8.33 20.18
N ILE A 60 34.71 -8.72 19.52
CA ILE A 60 34.01 -7.92 18.50
C ILE A 60 32.85 -7.17 19.15
N GLU A 61 32.88 -5.84 19.06
CA GLU A 61 31.77 -4.99 19.49
C GLU A 61 30.68 -4.95 18.42
N ILE A 62 31.06 -4.63 17.17
CA ILE A 62 30.13 -4.46 16.04
C ILE A 62 30.77 -5.02 14.77
N LEU A 63 30.01 -5.80 14.01
CA LEU A 63 30.33 -6.15 12.62
C LEU A 63 29.30 -5.49 11.70
N LYS A 64 29.74 -4.60 10.81
CA LYS A 64 28.92 -4.01 9.74
C LYS A 64 29.30 -4.69 8.44
N LEU A 65 28.38 -5.43 7.83
CA LEU A 65 28.61 -5.97 6.50
C LEU A 65 28.10 -4.97 5.45
N SER A 66 28.88 -4.80 4.41
CA SER A 66 28.46 -4.09 3.22
C SER A 66 27.59 -5.00 2.37
N LEU A 67 26.45 -4.45 1.94
CA LEU A 67 25.63 -5.11 0.93
C LEU A 67 26.32 -4.99 -0.43
N LEU A 68 26.25 -6.07 -1.20
CA LEU A 68 26.62 -6.06 -2.62
C LEU A 68 25.53 -5.33 -3.42
N LEU A 69 25.47 -4.01 -3.25
CA LEU A 69 24.63 -3.11 -4.03
C LEU A 69 25.32 -2.75 -5.34
N GLU A 70 24.52 -2.34 -6.31
CA GLU A 70 25.02 -1.76 -7.56
C GLU A 70 25.91 -0.55 -7.20
N ASP A 71 27.11 -0.50 -7.77
CA ASP A 71 28.11 0.56 -7.54
C ASP A 71 28.55 0.77 -6.08
N SER A 72 28.40 -0.23 -5.22
CA SER A 72 28.81 -0.15 -3.79
C SER A 72 30.32 0.10 -3.59
N ASP A 73 31.15 -0.24 -4.58
CA ASP A 73 32.60 -0.02 -4.58
C ASP A 73 32.99 1.43 -4.94
N LYS A 74 32.05 2.22 -5.50
CA LYS A 74 32.31 3.60 -5.93
C LYS A 74 32.27 4.55 -4.75
N LYS A 75 33.28 5.41 -4.64
CA LYS A 75 33.47 6.35 -3.53
C LYS A 75 33.27 7.80 -3.95
N HIS A 76 33.25 8.08 -5.24
CA HIS A 76 33.07 9.41 -5.79
C HIS A 76 32.15 9.42 -7.01
N ILE A 77 31.35 10.47 -7.18
CA ILE A 77 30.37 10.60 -8.26
C ILE A 77 31.00 10.51 -9.66
N SER A 78 32.23 10.98 -9.82
CA SER A 78 32.96 10.89 -11.10
C SER A 78 33.25 9.45 -11.55
N GLU A 79 33.15 8.48 -10.65
CA GLU A 79 33.33 7.06 -10.94
C GLU A 79 32.03 6.39 -11.41
N LEU A 80 30.89 7.08 -11.28
CA LEU A 80 29.58 6.62 -11.70
C LEU A 80 29.31 6.97 -13.16
N ASN A 81 28.89 6.00 -13.96
CA ASN A 81 28.38 6.23 -15.31
C ASN A 81 26.85 6.41 -15.28
N ASP A 82 26.39 7.47 -14.62
CA ASP A 82 24.97 7.77 -14.48
C ASP A 82 24.65 9.21 -14.94
N PRO A 83 24.10 9.38 -16.15
CA PRO A 83 23.83 10.71 -16.68
C PRO A 83 22.71 11.44 -15.93
N ILE A 84 21.77 10.72 -15.30
CA ILE A 84 20.66 11.34 -14.56
C ILE A 84 21.20 11.92 -13.26
N LEU A 85 22.01 11.14 -12.52
CA LEU A 85 22.66 11.63 -11.31
C LEU A 85 23.66 12.74 -11.60
N SER A 86 24.44 12.60 -12.67
CA SER A 86 25.38 13.65 -13.09
C SER A 86 24.66 14.97 -13.38
N GLN A 87 23.49 14.93 -14.01
CA GLN A 87 22.67 16.13 -14.21
C GLN A 87 22.16 16.68 -12.88
N ALA A 88 21.65 15.82 -12.00
CA ALA A 88 21.08 16.22 -10.72
C ALA A 88 22.10 16.91 -9.80
N VAL A 89 23.34 16.43 -9.72
CA VAL A 89 24.37 17.03 -8.87
C VAL A 89 24.89 18.37 -9.41
N ASN A 90 24.67 18.65 -10.69
CA ASN A 90 25.09 19.90 -11.34
C ASN A 90 23.94 20.90 -11.53
N VAL A 91 22.78 20.68 -10.91
CA VAL A 91 21.67 21.65 -10.93
C VAL A 91 22.13 22.97 -10.33
N ASN A 92 21.82 24.08 -11.00
CA ASN A 92 22.17 25.41 -10.52
C ASN A 92 21.39 25.72 -9.22
N PRO A 93 22.05 26.15 -8.13
CA PRO A 93 21.37 26.60 -6.91
C PRO A 93 20.22 27.59 -7.15
N ASP A 94 20.34 28.48 -8.13
CA ASP A 94 19.31 29.47 -8.46
C ASP A 94 18.07 28.85 -9.14
N GLU A 95 18.18 27.63 -9.65
CA GLU A 95 17.08 26.87 -10.29
C GLU A 95 16.33 25.98 -9.29
N ILE A 96 16.82 25.87 -8.05
CA ILE A 96 16.22 25.02 -7.03
C ILE A 96 15.06 25.79 -6.40
N PRO A 97 13.80 25.32 -6.57
CA PRO A 97 12.65 25.97 -5.97
C PRO A 97 12.70 25.87 -4.45
N GLU A 98 12.14 26.87 -3.78
CA GLU A 98 11.93 26.81 -2.33
C GLU A 98 10.98 25.64 -1.99
N SER A 99 11.25 24.98 -0.87
CA SER A 99 10.39 23.92 -0.33
C SER A 99 10.23 24.05 1.16
N ASP A 100 8.97 24.03 1.61
CA ASP A 100 8.61 24.09 3.03
C ASP A 100 9.02 22.83 3.80
N SER A 101 9.24 21.72 3.09
CA SER A 101 9.64 20.44 3.68
C SER A 101 11.16 20.30 3.87
N GLY A 102 11.96 21.26 3.43
CA GLY A 102 13.41 21.23 3.56
C GLY A 102 14.14 20.31 2.58
N TYR A 103 13.48 19.86 1.51
CA TYR A 103 14.11 19.12 0.43
C TYR A 103 13.37 19.30 -0.90
N VAL A 104 14.05 19.02 -2.01
CA VAL A 104 13.52 19.09 -3.37
C VAL A 104 13.81 17.79 -4.11
N ILE A 105 12.83 17.25 -4.83
CA ILE A 105 13.03 16.06 -5.66
C ILE A 105 13.60 16.51 -7.01
N LEU A 106 14.87 16.20 -7.26
CA LEU A 106 15.54 16.51 -8.52
C LEU A 106 15.08 15.56 -9.64
N PHE A 107 14.87 14.28 -9.29
CA PHE A 107 14.38 13.28 -10.22
C PHE A 107 13.54 12.22 -9.50
N GLU A 108 12.40 11.87 -10.08
CA GLU A 108 11.61 10.70 -9.72
C GLU A 108 11.37 9.84 -10.97
N GLY A 109 11.75 8.56 -10.90
CA GLY A 109 11.62 7.62 -12.00
C GLY A 109 10.88 6.37 -11.57
N VAL A 110 9.79 6.05 -12.26
CA VAL A 110 9.06 4.79 -12.11
C VAL A 110 9.25 3.94 -13.36
N GLU A 111 9.62 2.67 -13.18
CA GLU A 111 9.66 1.67 -14.24
C GLU A 111 8.61 0.59 -13.93
N PHE A 112 7.70 0.35 -14.87
CA PHE A 112 6.59 -0.58 -14.69
C PHE A 112 6.48 -1.56 -15.87
N SER A 113 6.36 -2.84 -15.55
CA SER A 113 6.13 -3.95 -16.48
C SER A 113 5.25 -5.01 -15.80
N PRO A 114 4.82 -6.06 -16.50
CA PRO A 114 4.03 -7.13 -15.88
C PRO A 114 4.72 -7.81 -14.68
N GLU A 115 6.06 -7.87 -14.69
CA GLU A 115 6.83 -8.57 -13.67
C GLU A 115 7.52 -7.63 -12.68
N GLN A 116 7.56 -6.33 -12.95
CA GLN A 116 8.45 -5.44 -12.21
C GLN A 116 7.86 -4.05 -11.99
N TYR A 117 8.02 -3.57 -10.76
CA TYR A 117 7.90 -2.16 -10.40
C TYR A 117 9.26 -1.68 -9.88
N SER A 118 9.75 -0.54 -10.31
CA SER A 118 10.96 0.07 -9.75
C SER A 118 10.77 1.55 -9.55
N LEU A 119 11.25 2.05 -8.41
CA LEU A 119 11.26 3.47 -8.07
C LEU A 119 12.69 3.93 -7.90
N ARG A 120 13.04 5.05 -8.52
CA ARG A 120 14.27 5.79 -8.25
C ARG A 120 13.90 7.21 -7.82
N LYS A 121 14.51 7.70 -6.74
CA LYS A 121 14.45 9.12 -6.37
C LYS A 121 15.86 9.70 -6.19
N ILE A 122 16.05 10.90 -6.71
CA ILE A 122 17.21 11.76 -6.44
C ILE A 122 16.70 13.02 -5.77
N ILE A 123 17.15 13.29 -4.55
CA ILE A 123 16.58 14.31 -3.68
C ILE A 123 17.70 15.18 -3.11
N LEU A 124 17.58 16.49 -3.23
CA LEU A 124 18.45 17.46 -2.58
C LEU A 124 17.87 17.87 -1.24
N ILE A 125 18.67 17.79 -0.18
CA ILE A 125 18.32 18.32 1.13
C ILE A 125 18.63 19.82 1.15
N THR A 126 17.62 20.66 1.34
CA THR A 126 17.76 22.13 1.33
C THR A 126 17.82 22.74 2.73
N SER A 127 17.40 22.01 3.76
CA SER A 127 17.54 22.41 5.16
C SER A 127 17.57 21.20 6.11
N GLU A 128 17.87 21.45 7.38
CA GLU A 128 17.83 20.42 8.44
C GLU A 128 16.47 19.71 8.55
N SER A 129 15.37 20.44 8.33
CA SER A 129 14.02 19.86 8.40
C SER A 129 13.74 18.82 7.31
N GLY A 130 14.53 18.78 6.23
CA GLY A 130 14.40 17.75 5.20
C GLY A 130 15.11 16.44 5.51
N THR A 131 15.93 16.37 6.56
CA THR A 131 16.78 15.20 6.83
C THR A 131 16.02 13.92 7.14
N TYR A 132 14.75 14.02 7.58
CA TYR A 132 13.90 12.84 7.84
C TYR A 132 13.66 11.98 6.61
N ILE A 133 13.79 12.55 5.40
CA ILE A 133 13.66 11.79 4.14
C ILE A 133 14.81 10.78 3.95
N GLY A 134 15.83 10.80 4.82
CA GLY A 134 16.85 9.75 4.87
C GLY A 134 16.31 8.37 5.27
N ASP A 135 15.19 8.33 5.99
CA ASP A 135 14.50 7.09 6.37
C ASP A 135 13.47 6.71 5.29
N GLN A 136 13.66 5.55 4.69
CA GLN A 136 12.80 5.02 3.63
C GLN A 136 12.10 3.74 4.10
N ARG A 137 10.86 3.52 3.66
CA ARG A 137 10.09 2.31 3.97
C ARG A 137 9.30 1.85 2.74
N PHE A 138 9.40 0.57 2.42
CA PHE A 138 8.70 -0.05 1.29
C PHE A 138 8.00 -1.33 1.72
N TYR A 139 6.85 -1.61 1.11
CA TYR A 139 6.07 -2.81 1.41
C TYR A 139 6.05 -3.78 0.23
N PHE A 140 6.02 -5.08 0.51
CA PHE A 140 5.95 -6.13 -0.50
C PHE A 140 5.32 -7.40 0.07
N LYS A 141 4.78 -8.25 -0.81
CA LYS A 141 4.14 -9.53 -0.46
C LYS A 141 5.16 -10.66 -0.57
N ARG A 142 5.72 -11.10 0.56
CA ARG A 142 6.90 -11.99 0.61
C ARG A 142 6.72 -13.36 -0.09
N ASP A 143 5.48 -13.82 -0.21
CA ASP A 143 5.15 -15.10 -0.87
C ASP A 143 5.05 -15.01 -2.40
N SER A 144 4.98 -13.79 -2.96
CA SER A 144 4.81 -13.58 -4.40
C SER A 144 5.72 -12.51 -5.02
N GLU A 145 6.41 -11.73 -4.19
CA GLU A 145 7.26 -10.63 -4.61
C GLU A 145 8.65 -10.72 -3.97
N GLU A 146 9.67 -10.37 -4.74
CA GLU A 146 11.02 -10.09 -4.26
C GLU A 146 11.25 -8.59 -4.19
N PHE A 147 11.78 -8.11 -3.07
CA PHE A 147 12.21 -6.73 -2.89
C PHE A 147 13.73 -6.62 -2.98
N LYS A 148 14.22 -5.66 -3.77
CA LYS A 148 15.65 -5.38 -3.93
C LYS A 148 15.90 -3.89 -3.74
N ILE A 149 16.88 -3.55 -2.90
CA ILE A 149 17.54 -2.24 -2.94
C ILE A 149 18.63 -2.36 -4.01
N ASN A 150 18.50 -1.65 -5.13
CA ASN A 150 19.51 -1.68 -6.20
C ASN A 150 20.75 -0.92 -5.76
N PHE A 151 20.55 0.32 -5.33
CA PHE A 151 21.52 1.19 -4.70
C PHE A 151 20.79 2.17 -3.77
N ALA A 152 21.47 2.63 -2.74
CA ALA A 152 20.96 3.63 -1.81
C ALA A 152 22.18 4.36 -1.22
N ARG A 153 22.32 5.64 -1.56
CA ARG A 153 23.53 6.41 -1.27
C ARG A 153 23.23 7.89 -1.03
N THR A 154 24.15 8.51 -0.30
CA THR A 154 24.20 9.96 -0.11
C THR A 154 25.47 10.51 -0.73
N ILE A 155 25.38 11.68 -1.35
CA ILE A 155 26.45 12.35 -2.06
C ILE A 155 26.61 13.73 -1.43
N ASN A 156 27.82 14.03 -0.97
CA ASN A 156 28.11 15.37 -0.45
C ASN A 156 28.44 16.36 -1.57
N ARG A 157 28.59 17.64 -1.21
CA ARG A 157 28.96 18.72 -2.15
C ARG A 157 30.28 18.48 -2.89
N ASP A 158 31.21 17.74 -2.29
CA ASP A 158 32.50 17.40 -2.90
C ASP A 158 32.39 16.23 -3.88
N GLY A 159 31.22 15.57 -3.99
CA GLY A 159 31.00 14.40 -4.84
C GLY A 159 31.34 13.07 -4.17
N LYS A 160 31.71 13.05 -2.89
CA LYS A 160 31.95 11.81 -2.12
C LYS A 160 30.64 11.06 -1.88
N ILE A 161 30.68 9.75 -2.11
CA ILE A 161 29.55 8.82 -1.97
C ILE A 161 29.62 8.13 -0.60
N PHE A 162 28.48 8.04 0.06
CA PHE A 162 28.24 7.27 1.28
C PHE A 162 27.13 6.26 1.01
N ASN A 163 27.50 4.98 0.88
CA ASN A 163 26.54 3.89 0.65
C ASN A 163 25.91 3.42 1.97
N ILE A 164 24.68 2.91 1.89
CA ILE A 164 24.03 2.25 3.02
C ILE A 164 24.76 0.96 3.44
N TYR A 165 24.70 0.64 4.73
CA TYR A 165 25.24 -0.58 5.34
C TYR A 165 24.11 -1.54 5.72
N GLU A 166 24.39 -2.84 5.90
CA GLU A 166 23.37 -3.85 6.25
C GLU A 166 22.63 -3.52 7.56
N ASN A 167 23.33 -2.99 8.56
CA ASN A 167 22.72 -2.58 9.83
C ASN A 167 21.77 -1.36 9.70
N GLY A 168 21.81 -0.68 8.56
CA GLY A 168 20.87 0.39 8.20
C GLY A 168 19.59 -0.13 7.57
N ILE A 169 19.41 -1.45 7.41
CA ILE A 169 18.23 -2.08 6.82
C ILE A 169 17.53 -2.97 7.83
N GLN A 170 16.21 -2.88 7.88
CA GLN A 170 15.36 -3.67 8.75
C GLN A 170 14.21 -4.26 7.94
N GLU A 171 14.06 -5.58 8.00
CA GLU A 171 12.84 -6.26 7.55
C GLU A 171 11.87 -6.42 8.72
N GLU A 172 10.58 -6.25 8.43
CA GLU A 172 9.51 -6.40 9.41
C GLU A 172 8.26 -7.04 8.79
N THR A 173 7.41 -7.60 9.64
CA THR A 173 6.07 -8.03 9.25
C THR A 173 5.09 -6.93 9.63
N ILE A 174 4.27 -6.48 8.67
CA ILE A 174 3.38 -5.33 8.88
C ILE A 174 2.14 -5.70 9.67
N ASN A 175 1.62 -6.91 9.44
CA ASN A 175 0.38 -7.35 10.04
C ASN A 175 0.66 -8.02 11.40
N TYR A 176 0.03 -7.49 12.44
CA TYR A 176 0.09 -8.02 13.81
C TYR A 176 -0.63 -9.37 13.95
N ASP A 177 -1.57 -9.67 13.04
CA ASP A 177 -2.29 -10.95 12.99
C ASP A 177 -1.55 -11.97 12.12
N ASN A 178 -1.03 -13.02 12.75
CA ASN A 178 -0.27 -14.07 12.08
C ASN A 178 -1.08 -14.86 11.04
N GLN A 179 -2.41 -14.84 11.08
CA GLN A 179 -3.26 -15.52 10.11
C GLN A 179 -3.47 -14.70 8.83
N TYR A 180 -3.03 -13.45 8.84
CA TYR A 180 -3.09 -12.52 7.72
C TYR A 180 -1.71 -11.90 7.45
N SER A 181 -0.63 -12.51 7.94
CA SER A 181 0.73 -12.04 7.72
C SER A 181 1.22 -12.43 6.33
N ARG A 182 1.01 -11.53 5.35
CA ARG A 182 1.55 -11.66 3.99
C ARG A 182 2.39 -10.45 3.58
N MET A 183 1.99 -9.25 4.04
CA MET A 183 2.71 -8.01 3.76
C MET A 183 3.92 -7.85 4.70
N ASN A 184 5.06 -7.57 4.09
CA ASN A 184 6.32 -7.29 4.76
C ASN A 184 6.80 -5.87 4.44
N GLY A 185 7.57 -5.28 5.35
CA GLY A 185 8.22 -4.00 5.18
C GLY A 185 9.72 -4.15 5.09
N VAL A 186 10.37 -3.34 4.25
CA VAL A 186 11.79 -3.05 4.32
C VAL A 186 11.94 -1.58 4.67
N LYS A 187 12.50 -1.30 5.85
CA LYS A 187 12.93 0.04 6.26
C LYS A 187 14.43 0.15 6.03
N PHE A 188 14.88 1.29 5.51
CA PHE A 188 16.31 1.56 5.43
C PHE A 188 16.66 3.04 5.66
N THR A 189 17.82 3.29 6.26
CA THR A 189 18.29 4.64 6.61
C THR A 189 19.56 4.97 5.85
N LEU A 190 19.51 6.07 5.09
CA LEU A 190 20.65 6.58 4.34
C LEU A 190 21.65 7.30 5.27
N PRO A 191 22.97 7.09 5.10
CA PRO A 191 23.99 7.77 5.91
C PRO A 191 24.17 9.23 5.48
N GLU A 192 24.74 10.07 6.36
CA GLU A 192 25.17 11.45 6.04
C GLU A 192 24.07 12.35 5.42
N VAL A 193 22.80 12.13 5.73
CA VAL A 193 21.71 12.97 5.23
C VAL A 193 21.70 14.30 5.99
N ARG A 194 22.14 15.36 5.32
CA ARG A 194 22.25 16.72 5.86
C ARG A 194 22.05 17.76 4.76
N GLU A 195 21.83 19.01 5.17
CA GLU A 195 21.68 20.14 4.25
C GLU A 195 22.81 20.21 3.21
N GLY A 196 22.41 20.40 1.94
CA GLY A 196 23.29 20.48 0.79
C GLY A 196 23.78 19.14 0.26
N ASN A 197 23.46 18.01 0.90
CA ASN A 197 23.73 16.69 0.36
C ASN A 197 22.57 16.22 -0.53
N ILE A 198 22.88 15.30 -1.44
CA ILE A 198 21.92 14.65 -2.34
C ILE A 198 21.79 13.19 -1.93
N ILE A 199 20.57 12.70 -1.82
CA ILE A 199 20.30 11.26 -1.71
C ILE A 199 19.87 10.70 -3.06
N ASP A 200 20.32 9.50 -3.38
CA ASP A 200 19.98 8.75 -4.59
C ASP A 200 19.73 7.30 -4.21
N PHE A 201 18.51 6.83 -4.43
CA PHE A 201 18.17 5.43 -4.21
C PHE A 201 17.32 4.88 -5.34
N LYS A 202 17.49 3.59 -5.62
CA LYS A 202 16.62 2.81 -6.49
C LYS A 202 16.24 1.52 -5.79
N VAL A 203 14.95 1.22 -5.82
CA VAL A 203 14.39 -0.03 -5.33
C VAL A 203 13.58 -0.71 -6.44
N THR A 204 13.56 -2.04 -6.42
CA THR A 204 12.81 -2.87 -7.35
C THR A 204 11.96 -3.88 -6.57
N LYS A 205 10.68 -3.98 -6.94
CA LYS A 205 9.80 -5.09 -6.61
C LYS A 205 9.64 -5.94 -7.85
N ARG A 206 9.88 -7.24 -7.73
CA ARG A 206 9.68 -8.20 -8.82
C ARG A 206 8.64 -9.23 -8.42
N SER A 207 7.63 -9.41 -9.26
CA SER A 207 6.69 -10.53 -9.13
C SER A 207 7.40 -11.82 -9.52
N VAL A 208 7.47 -12.77 -8.58
CA VAL A 208 8.12 -14.08 -8.79
C VAL A 208 7.13 -15.23 -8.83
N LYS A 209 5.87 -14.96 -8.49
CA LYS A 209 4.80 -15.95 -8.49
C LYS A 209 3.50 -15.29 -8.89
N LYS A 210 2.83 -15.85 -9.91
CA LYS A 210 1.47 -15.41 -10.26
C LYS A 210 0.50 -15.78 -9.15
N VAL A 211 -0.23 -14.79 -8.65
CA VAL A 211 -1.30 -14.96 -7.66
C VAL A 211 -2.63 -14.62 -8.34
N PRO A 212 -3.65 -15.49 -8.27
CA PRO A 212 -4.96 -15.18 -8.83
C PRO A 212 -5.50 -13.85 -8.29
N LEU A 213 -6.15 -13.09 -9.17
CA LEU A 213 -6.77 -11.80 -8.84
C LEU A 213 -5.80 -10.64 -8.54
N GLU A 214 -4.50 -10.88 -8.59
CA GLU A 214 -3.46 -9.89 -8.32
C GLU A 214 -2.67 -9.57 -9.59
N GLU A 215 -3.39 -9.01 -10.56
CA GLU A 215 -2.81 -8.59 -11.81
C GLU A 215 -2.05 -7.26 -11.66
N PRO A 216 -0.97 -7.03 -12.42
CA PRO A 216 -0.17 -5.81 -12.33
C PRO A 216 -1.02 -4.54 -12.45
N TYR A 217 -0.76 -3.57 -11.59
CA TYR A 217 -1.49 -2.30 -11.51
C TYR A 217 -0.55 -1.15 -11.16
N LEU A 218 -0.76 -0.01 -11.81
CA LEU A 218 -0.07 1.24 -11.59
C LEU A 218 -1.08 2.39 -11.57
N SER A 219 -0.97 3.24 -10.55
CA SER A 219 -1.64 4.54 -10.48
C SER A 219 -0.62 5.59 -10.03
N GLU A 220 -0.14 6.41 -10.97
CA GLU A 220 0.92 7.38 -10.72
C GLU A 220 0.45 8.81 -10.99
N VAL A 221 0.51 9.64 -9.95
CA VAL A 221 0.11 11.06 -10.00
C VAL A 221 1.34 11.92 -10.27
N PHE A 222 1.19 12.95 -11.10
CA PHE A 222 2.24 13.91 -11.43
C PHE A 222 2.22 15.14 -10.53
N ILE A 223 2.04 14.99 -9.22
CA ILE A 223 2.14 16.09 -8.24
C ILE A 223 2.71 15.57 -6.93
N ASP A 224 3.40 16.42 -6.17
CA ASP A 224 3.92 16.06 -4.84
C ASP A 224 3.84 17.29 -3.91
N ALA A 225 3.90 17.03 -2.60
CA ALA A 225 3.88 18.05 -1.55
C ALA A 225 5.21 18.84 -1.47
N VAL A 226 6.17 18.46 -2.31
CA VAL A 226 7.44 19.15 -2.51
C VAL A 226 7.65 19.39 -4.00
N PRO A 227 8.49 20.35 -4.38
CA PRO A 227 8.80 20.56 -5.78
C PRO A 227 9.50 19.33 -6.38
N VAL A 228 9.13 18.98 -7.62
CA VAL A 228 9.75 17.90 -8.39
C VAL A 228 10.25 18.46 -9.72
N LEU A 229 11.56 18.53 -9.92
CA LEU A 229 12.15 19.07 -11.16
C LEU A 229 11.83 18.18 -12.36
N LYS A 230 11.82 16.86 -12.17
CA LYS A 230 11.54 15.90 -13.23
C LYS A 230 10.92 14.62 -12.68
N LYS A 231 9.75 14.24 -13.20
CA LYS A 231 9.12 12.94 -12.96
C LYS A 231 8.98 12.18 -14.27
N GLU A 232 9.40 10.93 -14.30
CA GLU A 232 9.25 10.02 -15.43
C GLU A 232 8.57 8.71 -15.01
N VAL A 233 7.56 8.28 -15.76
CA VAL A 233 6.92 6.96 -15.63
C VAL A 233 7.13 6.22 -16.93
N ARG A 234 7.81 5.07 -16.87
CA ARG A 234 8.20 4.27 -18.02
C ARG A 234 7.52 2.93 -17.97
N ILE A 235 6.66 2.65 -18.94
CA ILE A 235 5.86 1.43 -19.03
C ILE A 235 6.38 0.60 -20.21
N SER A 236 6.61 -0.69 -20.02
CA SER A 236 7.17 -1.59 -21.05
C SER A 236 6.83 -3.05 -20.82
N GLY A 237 7.07 -3.91 -21.81
CA GLY A 237 6.92 -5.36 -21.65
C GLY A 237 5.47 -5.87 -21.66
N PHE A 238 4.51 -5.03 -22.04
CA PHE A 238 3.10 -5.42 -22.17
C PHE A 238 2.70 -5.88 -23.58
N SER A 239 3.66 -5.97 -24.51
CA SER A 239 3.38 -6.41 -25.88
C SER A 239 2.88 -7.86 -25.88
N GLY A 240 1.67 -8.07 -26.40
CA GLY A 240 1.01 -9.38 -26.42
C GLY A 240 0.35 -9.80 -25.10
N VAL A 241 0.37 -8.96 -24.06
CA VAL A 241 -0.34 -9.23 -22.80
C VAL A 241 -1.83 -8.95 -22.99
N GLN A 242 -2.65 -10.01 -22.93
CA GLN A 242 -4.09 -9.89 -23.04
C GLN A 242 -4.65 -9.07 -21.87
N GLY A 243 -5.57 -8.14 -22.17
CA GLY A 243 -6.19 -7.29 -21.15
C GLY A 243 -5.32 -6.12 -20.69
N TYR A 244 -4.15 -5.87 -21.30
CA TYR A 244 -3.38 -4.67 -21.01
C TYR A 244 -4.18 -3.40 -21.29
N PHE A 245 -4.11 -2.45 -20.35
CA PHE A 245 -4.77 -1.17 -20.41
C PHE A 245 -3.82 -0.06 -19.93
N GLU A 246 -3.86 1.09 -20.59
CA GLU A 246 -3.05 2.27 -20.30
C GLU A 246 -3.84 3.54 -20.64
N LYS A 247 -4.00 4.44 -19.67
CA LYS A 247 -4.71 5.71 -19.86
C LYS A 247 -4.13 6.81 -18.98
N VAL A 248 -4.12 8.02 -19.51
CA VAL A 248 -3.81 9.23 -18.73
C VAL A 248 -5.09 10.04 -18.59
N ILE A 249 -5.39 10.42 -17.35
CA ILE A 249 -6.46 11.37 -17.06
C ILE A 249 -5.79 12.69 -16.71
N ASN A 250 -5.98 13.70 -17.56
CA ASN A 250 -5.53 15.06 -17.29
C ASN A 250 -6.64 15.79 -16.53
N ASN A 251 -6.58 15.75 -15.20
CA ASN A 251 -7.48 16.53 -14.38
C ASN A 251 -6.95 17.96 -14.27
N ASN A 252 -7.82 18.93 -14.58
CA ASN A 252 -7.46 20.35 -14.62
C ASN A 252 -7.71 21.01 -13.25
N GLY A 253 -6.90 20.68 -12.26
CA GLY A 253 -6.92 21.35 -10.97
C GLY A 253 -6.31 22.76 -11.03
N GLU A 254 -6.52 23.55 -9.97
CA GLU A 254 -5.91 24.89 -9.83
C GLU A 254 -4.40 24.85 -9.55
N TYR A 255 -3.84 23.67 -9.23
CA TYR A 255 -2.45 23.46 -8.83
C TYR A 255 -1.45 23.40 -9.99
N GLY A 256 -1.51 24.38 -10.90
CA GLY A 256 -0.46 24.60 -11.90
C GLY A 256 -0.30 23.52 -13.00
N ASN A 257 -1.19 22.53 -13.04
CA ASN A 257 -1.28 21.41 -14.00
C ASN A 257 0.04 21.03 -14.67
N PRO A 258 0.80 20.10 -14.06
CA PRO A 258 2.03 19.60 -14.67
C PRO A 258 1.71 19.03 -16.05
N LYS A 259 2.43 19.51 -17.07
CA LYS A 259 2.21 19.03 -18.43
C LYS A 259 2.85 17.66 -18.54
N VAL A 260 2.04 16.63 -18.74
CA VAL A 260 2.52 15.27 -18.99
C VAL A 260 2.69 15.09 -20.49
N VAL A 261 3.93 14.85 -20.91
CA VAL A 261 4.31 14.53 -22.29
C VAL A 261 4.44 13.03 -22.42
N LYS A 262 3.84 12.45 -23.47
CA LYS A 262 3.96 11.04 -23.84
C LYS A 262 4.96 10.87 -24.98
N ALA A 263 5.89 9.93 -24.84
CA ALA A 263 6.77 9.45 -25.90
C ALA A 263 6.66 7.93 -26.02
N VAL A 264 6.72 7.39 -27.24
CA VAL A 264 6.68 5.94 -27.50
C VAL A 264 7.96 5.54 -28.24
N LEU A 265 8.68 4.56 -27.69
CA LEU A 265 9.96 4.07 -28.20
C LEU A 265 9.91 2.54 -28.24
N GLY A 266 9.53 1.97 -29.39
CA GLY A 266 9.33 0.52 -29.51
C GLY A 266 8.15 0.05 -28.67
N ASP A 267 8.39 -0.89 -27.75
CA ASP A 267 7.41 -1.42 -26.79
C ASP A 267 7.35 -0.61 -25.48
N ARG A 268 8.11 0.49 -25.39
CA ARG A 268 8.18 1.36 -24.21
C ARG A 268 7.37 2.62 -24.41
N THR A 269 6.45 2.89 -23.49
CA THR A 269 5.81 4.18 -23.30
C THR A 269 6.52 4.95 -22.20
N ILE A 270 6.83 6.22 -22.43
CA ILE A 270 7.41 7.12 -21.43
C ILE A 270 6.47 8.31 -21.25
N TYR A 271 6.09 8.55 -20.00
CA TYR A 271 5.38 9.74 -19.58
C TYR A 271 6.30 10.61 -18.73
N MET A 272 6.35 11.90 -19.01
CA MET A 272 7.28 12.80 -18.36
C MET A 272 6.60 14.12 -18.03
N SER A 273 6.92 14.67 -16.86
CA SER A 273 6.66 16.07 -16.54
C SER A 273 7.89 16.70 -15.88
N THR A 274 8.04 18.01 -16.05
CA THR A 274 9.14 18.81 -15.53
C THR A 274 8.60 20.00 -14.76
N GLU A 275 9.37 20.50 -13.80
CA GLU A 275 9.04 21.69 -12.99
C GLU A 275 7.67 21.58 -12.31
N ILE A 276 7.39 20.42 -11.72
CA ILE A 276 6.18 20.18 -10.93
C ILE A 276 6.30 21.01 -9.66
N LYS A 277 5.40 21.97 -9.50
CA LYS A 277 5.34 22.81 -8.30
C LYS A 277 4.80 22.01 -7.12
N GLN A 278 5.27 22.34 -5.91
CA GLN A 278 4.67 21.83 -4.69
C GLN A 278 3.20 22.28 -4.60
N TYR A 279 2.34 21.41 -4.10
CA TYR A 279 1.00 21.80 -3.66
C TYR A 279 1.01 22.16 -2.17
N SER A 280 0.12 23.06 -1.76
CA SER A 280 -0.08 23.41 -0.36
C SER A 280 -0.82 22.29 0.36
N ARG A 281 -0.20 21.69 1.40
CA ARG A 281 -0.88 20.71 2.25
C ARG A 281 -1.90 21.41 3.14
N GLU A 282 -3.13 21.50 2.67
CA GLU A 282 -4.27 22.03 3.42
C GLU A 282 -5.14 20.90 3.96
N THR A 283 -5.78 21.13 5.10
CA THR A 283 -6.79 20.21 5.62
C THR A 283 -7.92 20.09 4.61
N PHE A 284 -8.38 18.87 4.36
CA PHE A 284 -9.48 18.58 3.42
C PHE A 284 -9.19 18.90 1.94
N ILE A 285 -7.91 18.96 1.51
CA ILE A 285 -7.61 18.93 0.09
C ILE A 285 -8.19 17.64 -0.54
N PRO A 286 -8.86 17.71 -1.70
CA PRO A 286 -9.28 16.51 -2.39
C PRO A 286 -8.07 15.62 -2.71
N PRO A 287 -8.28 14.29 -2.85
CA PRO A 287 -7.23 13.37 -3.27
C PRO A 287 -6.50 13.84 -4.53
N LEU A 288 -5.18 13.66 -4.56
CA LEU A 288 -4.33 14.24 -5.60
C LEU A 288 -4.73 13.82 -7.02
N LYS A 289 -5.25 12.60 -7.18
CA LYS A 289 -5.76 12.10 -8.46
C LYS A 289 -6.92 12.93 -9.01
N TYR A 290 -7.70 13.68 -8.21
CA TYR A 290 -8.75 14.58 -8.71
C TYR A 290 -8.23 15.91 -9.25
N ILE A 291 -7.04 16.34 -8.82
CA ILE A 291 -6.54 17.69 -9.04
C ILE A 291 -5.25 17.74 -9.87
N ALA A 292 -4.68 16.58 -10.20
CA ALA A 292 -3.47 16.45 -10.98
C ALA A 292 -3.59 15.33 -12.02
N PRO A 293 -2.76 15.38 -13.09
CA PRO A 293 -2.67 14.29 -14.04
C PRO A 293 -2.27 12.97 -13.37
N VAL A 294 -2.96 11.91 -13.76
CA VAL A 294 -2.73 10.55 -13.27
C VAL A 294 -2.64 9.58 -14.43
N ILE A 295 -1.72 8.63 -14.34
CA ILE A 295 -1.60 7.50 -15.25
C ILE A 295 -2.17 6.26 -14.56
N PHE A 296 -3.07 5.59 -15.26
CA PHE A 296 -3.50 4.23 -14.95
C PHE A 296 -2.89 3.28 -15.96
N ALA A 297 -2.22 2.24 -15.48
CA ALA A 297 -1.74 1.15 -16.33
C ALA A 297 -1.85 -0.18 -15.60
N GLY A 298 -2.11 -1.26 -16.33
CA GLY A 298 -2.21 -2.57 -15.72
C GLY A 298 -2.84 -3.60 -16.64
N VAL A 299 -3.18 -4.75 -16.06
CA VAL A 299 -3.86 -5.84 -16.76
C VAL A 299 -5.25 -6.03 -16.18
N ASN A 300 -6.24 -6.09 -17.06
CA ASN A 300 -7.62 -6.43 -16.75
C ASN A 300 -7.73 -7.89 -16.30
N LEU A 301 -8.47 -8.10 -15.22
CA LEU A 301 -8.96 -9.40 -14.84
C LEU A 301 -9.92 -9.94 -15.89
N ASN A 302 -9.98 -11.27 -16.01
CA ASN A 302 -10.95 -11.93 -16.88
C ASN A 302 -12.34 -11.90 -16.21
N GLU A 303 -13.29 -11.16 -16.80
CA GLU A 303 -14.66 -11.03 -16.30
C GLU A 303 -15.37 -12.38 -16.16
N GLU A 304 -15.08 -13.36 -17.03
CA GLU A 304 -15.72 -14.68 -17.00
C GLU A 304 -15.22 -15.55 -15.83
N GLU A 305 -13.96 -15.40 -15.44
CA GLU A 305 -13.34 -16.18 -14.36
C GLU A 305 -13.57 -15.56 -12.99
N LEU A 306 -13.80 -14.24 -12.94
CA LEU A 306 -13.85 -13.46 -11.72
C LEU A 306 -14.90 -13.97 -10.70
N PRO A 307 -16.16 -14.27 -11.09
CA PRO A 307 -17.15 -14.86 -10.18
C PRO A 307 -16.67 -16.15 -9.51
N GLY A 308 -16.07 -17.07 -10.29
CA GLY A 308 -15.62 -18.37 -9.79
C GLY A 308 -14.46 -18.28 -8.81
N LEU A 309 -13.64 -17.23 -8.92
CA LEU A 309 -12.49 -16.99 -8.04
C LEU A 309 -12.86 -16.24 -6.76
N VAL A 310 -13.70 -15.20 -6.87
CA VAL A 310 -14.07 -14.31 -5.75
C VAL A 310 -15.21 -14.89 -4.92
N LEU A 311 -16.21 -15.49 -5.57
CA LEU A 311 -17.38 -16.10 -4.91
C LEU A 311 -17.25 -17.61 -4.76
N ALA A 312 -16.03 -18.14 -4.82
CA ALA A 312 -15.72 -19.57 -4.85
C ALA A 312 -16.52 -20.35 -3.80
N ASP A 313 -17.21 -21.41 -4.21
CA ASP A 313 -17.87 -22.34 -3.29
C ASP A 313 -16.83 -23.33 -2.74
N TYR A 314 -16.48 -23.20 -1.45
CA TYR A 314 -15.60 -24.18 -0.82
C TYR A 314 -16.38 -25.43 -0.39
N PRO A 315 -15.82 -26.63 -0.56
CA PRO A 315 -16.44 -27.86 -0.08
C PRO A 315 -16.74 -27.81 1.43
N GLY A 316 -17.97 -28.08 1.83
CA GLY A 316 -18.38 -28.09 3.24
C GLY A 316 -18.96 -26.77 3.76
N ASP A 317 -18.80 -25.66 3.05
CA ASP A 317 -19.28 -24.35 3.52
C ASP A 317 -20.80 -24.35 3.72
N THR A 318 -21.55 -24.92 2.77
CA THR A 318 -23.00 -25.03 2.82
C THR A 318 -23.47 -25.82 4.04
N GLU A 319 -22.88 -26.99 4.29
CA GLU A 319 -23.25 -27.85 5.42
C GLU A 319 -22.97 -27.17 6.77
N ILE A 320 -21.87 -26.41 6.85
CA ILE A 320 -21.53 -25.62 8.05
C ILE A 320 -22.56 -24.51 8.27
N LEU A 321 -22.90 -23.74 7.23
CA LEU A 321 -23.88 -22.68 7.33
C LEU A 321 -25.28 -23.22 7.66
N GLN A 322 -25.70 -24.36 7.08
CA GLN A 322 -26.94 -25.04 7.44
C GLN A 322 -26.96 -25.48 8.90
N LYS A 323 -25.83 -25.89 9.47
CA LYS A 323 -25.74 -26.25 10.89
C LYS A 323 -25.89 -25.03 11.81
N ILE A 324 -25.37 -23.88 11.40
CA ILE A 324 -25.41 -22.63 12.20
C ILE A 324 -26.79 -21.97 12.09
N PHE A 325 -27.25 -21.77 10.86
CA PHE A 325 -28.44 -20.98 10.53
C PHE A 325 -29.66 -21.84 10.20
N GLY A 326 -29.59 -23.16 10.32
CA GLY A 326 -30.70 -24.07 9.99
C GLY A 326 -32.01 -23.73 10.67
N GLU A 327 -31.98 -23.36 11.95
CA GLU A 327 -33.17 -22.91 12.69
C GLU A 327 -33.64 -21.52 12.25
N PHE A 328 -32.72 -20.65 11.80
CA PHE A 328 -33.07 -19.34 11.23
C PHE A 328 -33.84 -19.57 9.92
N TYR A 329 -33.29 -20.39 9.01
CA TYR A 329 -33.94 -20.72 7.74
C TYR A 329 -35.32 -21.36 7.92
N LYS A 330 -35.52 -22.17 8.97
CA LYS A 330 -36.85 -22.74 9.30
C LYS A 330 -37.82 -21.70 9.85
N LYS A 331 -37.33 -20.81 10.72
CA LYS A 331 -38.12 -19.71 11.32
C LYS A 331 -38.63 -18.75 10.23
N PHE A 332 -37.78 -18.48 9.24
CA PHE A 332 -38.08 -17.54 8.16
C PHE A 332 -38.51 -18.31 6.91
N SER A 333 -39.79 -18.70 6.83
CA SER A 333 -40.38 -19.28 5.62
C SER A 333 -40.66 -18.18 4.59
N PHE A 334 -39.77 -17.99 3.61
CA PHE A 334 -39.86 -16.91 2.61
C PHE A 334 -40.91 -17.12 1.49
N GLY A 335 -41.87 -18.02 1.69
CA GLY A 335 -42.98 -18.26 0.75
C GLY A 335 -43.99 -17.11 0.62
N SER A 336 -43.83 -16.02 1.38
CA SER A 336 -44.60 -14.78 1.25
C SER A 336 -43.66 -13.57 1.24
N LEU A 337 -43.84 -12.70 0.25
CA LEU A 337 -43.17 -11.40 0.02
C LEU A 337 -43.32 -10.45 1.23
N ASN A 338 -42.64 -10.74 2.35
CA ASN A 338 -42.69 -9.93 3.56
C ASN A 338 -41.32 -9.31 3.81
N GLU A 339 -41.13 -8.09 3.28
CA GLU A 339 -39.89 -7.32 3.39
C GLU A 339 -39.38 -7.23 4.83
N LYS A 340 -40.27 -7.00 5.80
CA LYS A 340 -39.86 -6.90 7.21
C LYS A 340 -39.23 -8.19 7.72
N LEU A 341 -39.76 -9.34 7.30
CA LEU A 341 -39.24 -10.64 7.68
C LEU A 341 -37.88 -10.93 7.02
N GLU A 342 -37.70 -10.47 5.78
CA GLU A 342 -36.42 -10.52 5.06
C GLU A 342 -35.35 -9.69 5.78
N GLU A 343 -35.69 -8.48 6.21
CA GLU A 343 -34.80 -7.61 6.99
C GLU A 343 -34.46 -8.21 8.36
N GLU A 344 -35.45 -8.72 9.10
CA GLU A 344 -35.23 -9.38 10.40
C GLU A 344 -34.26 -10.56 10.27
N PHE A 345 -34.40 -11.38 9.23
CA PHE A 345 -33.47 -12.47 8.94
C PHE A 345 -32.04 -11.95 8.69
N MET A 346 -31.90 -10.94 7.82
CA MET A 346 -30.60 -10.34 7.50
C MET A 346 -29.93 -9.73 8.74
N ILE A 347 -30.69 -9.02 9.58
CA ILE A 347 -30.22 -8.45 10.85
C ILE A 347 -29.78 -9.55 11.82
N GLU A 348 -30.51 -10.66 11.93
CA GLU A 348 -30.16 -11.77 12.81
C GLU A 348 -28.84 -12.45 12.39
N VAL A 349 -28.64 -12.65 11.08
CA VAL A 349 -27.36 -13.15 10.54
C VAL A 349 -26.24 -12.14 10.79
N PHE A 350 -26.47 -10.85 10.54
CA PHE A 350 -25.51 -9.78 10.79
C PHE A 350 -25.07 -9.76 12.26
N GLY A 351 -26.03 -9.82 13.19
CA GLY A 351 -25.77 -9.90 14.62
C GLY A 351 -24.97 -11.13 15.04
N TYR A 352 -25.20 -12.29 14.40
CA TYR A 352 -24.40 -13.48 14.64
C TYR A 352 -22.91 -13.26 14.32
N LEU A 353 -22.58 -12.61 13.19
CA LEU A 353 -21.19 -12.38 12.80
C LEU A 353 -20.44 -11.60 13.90
N PHE A 354 -21.02 -10.52 14.42
CA PHE A 354 -20.34 -9.69 15.42
C PHE A 354 -20.25 -10.33 16.80
N GLN A 355 -21.22 -11.18 17.15
CA GLN A 355 -21.16 -11.91 18.41
C GLN A 355 -20.12 -13.05 18.40
N ASN A 356 -19.77 -13.57 17.22
CA ASN A 356 -18.98 -14.80 17.09
C ASN A 356 -17.64 -14.64 16.37
N LEU A 357 -17.41 -13.54 15.64
CA LEU A 357 -16.21 -13.29 14.85
C LEU A 357 -15.59 -11.93 15.21
N CYS A 358 -14.30 -11.95 15.56
CA CYS A 358 -13.51 -10.73 15.70
C CYS A 358 -13.14 -10.17 14.32
N SER A 359 -13.24 -8.86 14.16
CA SER A 359 -12.74 -8.16 12.98
C SER A 359 -11.21 -8.08 12.99
N VAL A 360 -10.61 -8.23 11.81
CA VAL A 360 -9.17 -8.03 11.60
C VAL A 360 -8.98 -6.92 10.57
N ASP A 361 -8.31 -5.84 10.99
CA ASP A 361 -8.14 -4.61 10.20
C ASP A 361 -7.08 -4.74 9.11
N ILE A 362 -7.37 -5.60 8.14
CA ILE A 362 -6.48 -5.93 7.02
C ILE A 362 -7.28 -5.96 5.73
N LEU A 363 -6.96 -5.05 4.83
CA LEU A 363 -7.58 -4.98 3.51
C LEU A 363 -7.14 -6.15 2.61
N PRO A 364 -7.98 -6.56 1.64
CA PRO A 364 -7.65 -7.63 0.70
C PRO A 364 -6.36 -7.38 -0.09
N GLU A 365 -6.08 -6.13 -0.45
CA GLU A 365 -4.84 -5.72 -1.14
C GLU A 365 -3.57 -6.05 -0.32
N SER A 366 -3.69 -6.05 1.01
CA SER A 366 -2.62 -6.36 1.95
C SER A 366 -2.54 -7.85 2.34
N TYR A 367 -3.51 -8.66 1.91
CA TYR A 367 -3.56 -10.10 2.16
C TYR A 367 -3.90 -10.92 0.92
N TYR A 368 -5.15 -11.13 0.53
CA TYR A 368 -5.52 -11.75 -0.75
C TYR A 368 -6.91 -11.27 -1.15
N PHE A 369 -7.15 -11.13 -2.46
CA PHE A 369 -8.50 -10.89 -3.01
C PHE A 369 -9.39 -12.15 -3.09
N LYS A 370 -8.99 -13.20 -2.38
CA LYS A 370 -9.73 -14.47 -2.27
C LYS A 370 -10.11 -14.69 -0.80
N PRO A 371 -11.41 -14.85 -0.48
CA PRO A 371 -11.84 -15.07 0.89
C PRO A 371 -11.36 -16.43 1.41
N LYS A 372 -11.17 -16.55 2.72
CA LYS A 372 -11.02 -17.84 3.40
C LYS A 372 -12.34 -18.63 3.32
N SER A 373 -12.25 -19.95 3.45
CA SER A 373 -13.45 -20.80 3.59
C SER A 373 -14.23 -20.46 4.86
N ILE A 374 -15.54 -20.71 4.88
CA ILE A 374 -16.39 -20.49 6.06
C ILE A 374 -15.85 -21.26 7.27
N LYS A 375 -15.38 -22.50 7.03
CA LYS A 375 -14.73 -23.31 8.07
C LYS A 375 -13.53 -22.60 8.71
N GLN A 376 -12.62 -22.06 7.90
CA GLN A 376 -11.44 -21.35 8.40
C GLN A 376 -11.84 -20.10 9.18
N ILE A 377 -12.82 -19.34 8.71
CA ILE A 377 -13.30 -18.12 9.40
C ILE A 377 -13.83 -18.47 10.79
N ILE A 378 -14.63 -19.54 10.91
CA ILE A 378 -15.21 -20.00 12.19
C ILE A 378 -14.15 -20.58 13.13
N ASP A 379 -13.29 -21.48 12.62
CA ASP A 379 -12.26 -22.12 13.43
C ASP A 379 -11.33 -21.08 14.06
N ASN A 380 -11.01 -20.03 13.30
CA ASN A 380 -10.17 -18.93 13.74
C ASN A 380 -10.92 -17.87 14.55
N LYS A 381 -12.26 -17.86 14.48
CA LYS A 381 -13.15 -16.83 15.05
C LYS A 381 -12.76 -15.41 14.63
N ARG A 382 -12.19 -15.25 13.44
CA ARG A 382 -11.59 -14.01 12.95
C ARG A 382 -11.83 -13.87 11.45
N GLY A 383 -12.14 -12.66 11.01
CA GLY A 383 -12.36 -12.34 9.59
C GLY A 383 -11.89 -10.92 9.28
N ASN A 384 -11.21 -10.74 8.15
CA ASN A 384 -10.91 -9.40 7.64
C ASN A 384 -12.11 -8.82 6.85
N TYR A 385 -11.91 -7.67 6.19
CA TYR A 385 -12.95 -7.02 5.36
C TYR A 385 -13.63 -7.98 4.37
N LEU A 386 -12.85 -8.75 3.61
CA LEU A 386 -13.37 -9.68 2.60
C LEU A 386 -14.01 -10.90 3.23
N ASP A 387 -13.37 -11.49 4.24
CA ASP A 387 -13.85 -12.72 4.87
C ASP A 387 -15.22 -12.53 5.54
N LYS A 388 -15.44 -11.40 6.25
CA LYS A 388 -16.72 -11.13 6.90
C LYS A 388 -17.85 -10.84 5.91
N ASN A 389 -17.57 -10.03 4.87
CA ASN A 389 -18.52 -9.78 3.79
C ASN A 389 -18.85 -11.06 3.02
N TYR A 390 -17.85 -11.89 2.70
CA TYR A 390 -18.06 -13.20 2.08
C TYR A 390 -18.89 -14.14 2.96
N PHE A 391 -18.58 -14.22 4.27
CA PHE A 391 -19.35 -15.03 5.21
C PHE A 391 -20.81 -14.61 5.24
N TYR A 392 -21.07 -13.30 5.39
CA TYR A 392 -22.41 -12.74 5.42
C TYR A 392 -23.17 -13.06 4.12
N LEU A 393 -22.55 -12.82 2.96
CA LEU A 393 -23.11 -13.14 1.65
C LEU A 393 -23.54 -14.61 1.55
N LYS A 394 -22.67 -15.54 1.91
CA LYS A 394 -22.97 -16.98 1.82
C LYS A 394 -24.06 -17.41 2.80
N ALA A 395 -24.08 -16.84 4.02
CA ALA A 395 -25.12 -17.12 4.99
C ALA A 395 -26.51 -16.67 4.52
N ILE A 396 -26.61 -15.50 3.85
CA ILE A 396 -27.86 -14.98 3.32
C ILE A 396 -28.30 -15.73 2.05
N THR A 397 -27.40 -15.93 1.09
CA THR A 397 -27.74 -16.52 -0.22
C THR A 397 -28.02 -18.02 -0.18
N LEU A 398 -27.85 -18.66 0.99
CA LEU A 398 -28.31 -20.02 1.23
C LEU A 398 -29.83 -20.09 1.50
N ALA A 399 -30.46 -18.98 1.92
CA ALA A 399 -31.90 -18.89 2.06
C ALA A 399 -32.60 -18.79 0.70
N ASP A 400 -33.79 -19.40 0.60
CA ASP A 400 -34.54 -19.45 -0.66
C ASP A 400 -34.94 -18.06 -1.15
N GLY A 401 -34.80 -17.83 -2.47
CA GLY A 401 -35.12 -16.58 -3.14
C GLY A 401 -34.13 -15.41 -2.95
N PHE A 402 -33.13 -15.54 -2.06
CA PHE A 402 -32.07 -14.53 -1.93
C PHE A 402 -31.01 -14.72 -3.02
N SER A 403 -30.52 -13.61 -3.56
CA SER A 403 -29.38 -13.59 -4.48
C SER A 403 -28.44 -12.45 -4.11
N GLY A 404 -27.21 -12.47 -4.60
CA GLY A 404 -26.24 -11.44 -4.22
C GLY A 404 -24.86 -11.65 -4.81
N GLY A 405 -23.94 -10.79 -4.38
CA GLY A 405 -22.56 -10.76 -4.81
C GLY A 405 -21.70 -9.88 -3.91
N LEU A 406 -20.45 -9.66 -4.33
CA LEU A 406 -19.54 -8.73 -3.67
C LEU A 406 -19.31 -7.53 -4.57
N LEU A 407 -19.53 -6.34 -4.05
CA LEU A 407 -19.19 -5.07 -4.67
C LEU A 407 -17.83 -4.64 -4.14
N PHE A 408 -16.84 -4.52 -5.02
CA PHE A 408 -15.53 -3.96 -4.69
C PHE A 408 -15.49 -2.48 -5.05
N ILE A 409 -15.18 -1.63 -4.09
CA ILE A 409 -15.26 -0.16 -4.20
C ILE A 409 -13.86 0.44 -4.16
N ALA A 410 -13.64 1.46 -4.99
CA ALA A 410 -12.50 2.36 -4.89
C ALA A 410 -12.91 3.51 -3.95
N PRO A 411 -12.36 3.67 -2.75
CA PRO A 411 -12.84 4.70 -1.84
C PRO A 411 -12.58 6.10 -2.40
N PHE A 412 -13.47 7.06 -2.11
CA PHE A 412 -13.35 8.39 -2.70
C PHE A 412 -12.02 9.08 -2.33
N TYR A 413 -11.46 8.78 -1.14
CA TYR A 413 -10.21 9.37 -0.66
C TYR A 413 -8.96 8.93 -1.45
N ASP A 414 -9.07 7.89 -2.28
CA ASP A 414 -8.00 7.50 -3.20
C ASP A 414 -8.03 8.29 -4.51
N GLY A 415 -9.10 9.06 -4.72
CA GLY A 415 -9.37 9.78 -5.95
C GLY A 415 -10.16 8.98 -6.98
N PRO A 416 -10.28 9.47 -8.22
CA PRO A 416 -10.98 8.77 -9.27
C PRO A 416 -10.28 7.43 -9.57
N SER A 417 -11.08 6.38 -9.75
CA SER A 417 -10.65 5.12 -10.36
C SER A 417 -10.93 5.14 -11.86
N GLU A 418 -10.37 4.18 -12.59
CA GLU A 418 -10.58 3.99 -14.02
C GLU A 418 -11.43 2.73 -14.25
N PRO A 419 -12.75 2.87 -14.48
CA PRO A 419 -13.67 1.74 -14.58
C PRO A 419 -13.41 0.81 -15.77
N GLU A 420 -12.67 1.25 -16.80
CA GLU A 420 -12.24 0.39 -17.91
C GLU A 420 -11.09 -0.54 -17.54
N LEU A 421 -10.35 -0.23 -16.47
CA LEU A 421 -9.32 -1.06 -15.89
C LEU A 421 -9.92 -1.96 -14.79
N LEU A 422 -10.40 -3.15 -15.15
CA LEU A 422 -10.92 -4.14 -14.22
C LEU A 422 -9.78 -4.78 -13.41
N ASN A 423 -9.33 -4.12 -12.34
CA ASN A 423 -8.25 -4.61 -11.48
C ASN A 423 -8.57 -4.35 -10.01
N LEU A 424 -8.56 -5.40 -9.17
CA LEU A 424 -8.96 -5.28 -7.76
C LEU A 424 -7.98 -4.45 -6.91
N ASN A 425 -6.76 -4.17 -7.37
CA ASN A 425 -5.85 -3.26 -6.65
C ASN A 425 -6.35 -1.80 -6.62
N GLN A 426 -7.31 -1.41 -7.48
CA GLN A 426 -7.98 -0.10 -7.37
C GLN A 426 -9.37 -0.18 -6.74
N PHE A 427 -9.95 -1.37 -6.66
CA PHE A 427 -11.26 -1.65 -6.07
C PHE A 427 -11.06 -2.67 -4.96
N TYR A 428 -10.59 -2.24 -3.80
CA TYR A 428 -10.13 -3.16 -2.76
C TYR A 428 -11.04 -3.24 -1.53
N LEU A 429 -12.08 -2.42 -1.44
CA LEU A 429 -13.03 -2.44 -0.33
C LEU A 429 -14.27 -3.28 -0.70
N PRO A 430 -14.42 -4.49 -0.13
CA PRO A 430 -15.56 -5.36 -0.41
C PRO A 430 -16.78 -4.95 0.43
N VAL A 431 -17.93 -4.87 -0.23
CA VAL A 431 -19.25 -4.66 0.37
C VAL A 431 -20.17 -5.76 -0.14
N THR A 432 -21.03 -6.29 0.73
CA THR A 432 -21.98 -7.31 0.33
C THR A 432 -23.18 -6.67 -0.39
N TYR A 433 -23.50 -7.14 -1.59
CA TYR A 433 -24.73 -6.80 -2.29
C TYR A 433 -25.73 -7.95 -2.18
N ILE A 434 -26.95 -7.66 -1.72
CA ILE A 434 -28.04 -8.63 -1.58
C ILE A 434 -29.26 -8.12 -2.35
N LYS A 435 -29.91 -9.02 -3.09
CA LYS A 435 -31.24 -8.86 -3.62
C LYS A 435 -32.18 -9.88 -2.98
N THR A 436 -33.21 -9.40 -2.32
CA THR A 436 -34.16 -10.22 -1.57
C THR A 436 -35.23 -10.86 -2.46
N PRO A 437 -36.00 -11.85 -1.96
CA PRO A 437 -37.13 -12.42 -2.69
C PRO A 437 -38.18 -11.40 -3.12
N SER A 438 -38.43 -10.36 -2.30
CA SER A 438 -39.29 -9.22 -2.65
C SER A 438 -38.73 -8.32 -3.75
N GLY A 439 -37.45 -8.47 -4.10
CA GLY A 439 -36.77 -7.72 -5.15
C GLY A 439 -36.05 -6.47 -4.63
N LYS A 440 -36.06 -6.20 -3.32
CA LYS A 440 -35.34 -5.09 -2.70
C LYS A 440 -33.83 -5.35 -2.72
N GLU A 441 -33.06 -4.29 -2.96
CA GLU A 441 -31.60 -4.34 -3.01
C GLU A 441 -30.99 -3.70 -1.76
N PHE A 442 -29.97 -4.34 -1.21
CA PHE A 442 -29.23 -3.89 -0.05
C PHE A 442 -27.73 -3.94 -0.31
N TYR A 443 -27.02 -2.96 0.25
CA TYR A 443 -25.57 -2.93 0.34
C TYR A 443 -25.19 -2.95 1.82
N ILE A 444 -24.45 -3.96 2.23
CA ILE A 444 -24.13 -4.23 3.63
C ILE A 444 -22.62 -4.34 3.78
N ASP A 445 -22.03 -3.47 4.60
CA ASP A 445 -20.65 -3.64 5.05
C ASP A 445 -20.65 -4.49 6.32
N ALA A 446 -20.35 -5.78 6.17
CA ALA A 446 -20.35 -6.75 7.28
C ALA A 446 -19.04 -6.76 8.08
N TYR A 447 -18.10 -5.86 7.79
CA TYR A 447 -16.81 -5.84 8.46
C TYR A 447 -16.90 -5.32 9.91
N SER A 448 -17.54 -4.16 10.13
CA SER A 448 -17.52 -3.45 11.41
C SER A 448 -18.78 -3.70 12.24
N ASP A 449 -18.63 -4.05 13.51
CA ASP A 449 -19.73 -4.13 14.49
C ASP A 449 -20.23 -2.74 14.94
N LYS A 450 -19.45 -1.70 14.63
CA LYS A 450 -19.79 -0.31 14.88
C LYS A 450 -20.83 0.19 13.89
N LEU A 451 -20.84 -0.35 12.67
CA LEU A 451 -21.85 -0.02 11.67
C LEU A 451 -23.22 -0.59 12.06
N THR A 452 -24.27 0.19 11.80
CA THR A 452 -25.64 -0.32 11.91
C THR A 452 -25.93 -1.19 10.70
N TRP A 453 -26.74 -2.24 10.88
CA TRP A 453 -27.20 -3.03 9.74
C TRP A 453 -27.90 -2.11 8.72
N GLY A 454 -27.59 -2.29 7.43
CA GLY A 454 -28.11 -1.42 6.36
C GLY A 454 -27.31 -0.14 6.14
N THR A 455 -26.32 0.16 6.99
CA THR A 455 -25.39 1.27 6.76
C THR A 455 -24.13 0.79 6.07
N VAL A 456 -23.54 1.69 5.29
CA VAL A 456 -22.21 1.54 4.71
C VAL A 456 -21.39 2.77 5.06
N GLN A 457 -20.07 2.69 4.90
CA GLN A 457 -19.18 3.80 5.23
C GLN A 457 -19.38 4.98 4.27
N ASP A 458 -19.26 6.20 4.79
CA ASP A 458 -19.43 7.44 4.02
C ASP A 458 -18.49 7.51 2.82
N TYR A 459 -17.29 6.96 3.00
CA TYR A 459 -16.26 7.03 1.99
C TYR A 459 -16.49 6.12 0.76
N TYR A 460 -17.60 5.40 0.72
CA TYR A 460 -18.06 4.72 -0.50
C TYR A 460 -18.88 5.63 -1.41
N SER A 461 -19.45 6.73 -0.90
CA SER A 461 -20.40 7.56 -1.66
C SER A 461 -19.79 8.16 -2.92
N GLY A 462 -20.51 8.08 -4.04
CA GLY A 462 -20.10 8.63 -5.34
C GLY A 462 -18.94 7.87 -5.99
N SER A 463 -18.48 6.79 -5.38
CA SER A 463 -17.33 6.03 -5.84
C SER A 463 -17.69 5.00 -6.90
N ALA A 464 -16.79 4.74 -7.84
CA ALA A 464 -16.98 3.62 -8.76
C ALA A 464 -16.62 2.29 -8.08
N GLY A 465 -17.29 1.23 -8.51
CA GLY A 465 -17.07 -0.12 -8.03
C GLY A 465 -17.40 -1.19 -9.08
N ILE A 466 -16.96 -2.40 -8.78
CA ILE A 466 -17.20 -3.59 -9.58
C ILE A 466 -18.05 -4.54 -8.74
N LEU A 467 -19.29 -4.76 -9.16
CA LEU A 467 -20.17 -5.76 -8.59
C LEU A 467 -19.93 -7.11 -9.26
N ILE A 468 -19.49 -8.08 -8.48
CA ILE A 468 -19.25 -9.45 -8.93
C ILE A 468 -20.44 -10.29 -8.46
N LEU A 469 -21.25 -10.75 -9.42
CA LEU A 469 -22.35 -11.68 -9.22
C LEU A 469 -21.90 -13.09 -9.65
N LYS A 470 -22.69 -14.11 -9.33
CA LYS A 470 -22.37 -15.51 -9.62
C LYS A 470 -22.15 -15.79 -11.12
N ASP A 471 -22.86 -15.07 -11.99
CA ASP A 471 -22.94 -15.30 -13.43
C ASP A 471 -22.35 -14.18 -14.28
N ARG A 472 -22.02 -13.02 -13.69
CA ARG A 472 -21.55 -11.84 -14.43
C ARG A 472 -20.85 -10.82 -13.52
N VAL A 473 -20.20 -9.86 -14.18
CA VAL A 473 -19.58 -8.70 -13.55
C VAL A 473 -20.29 -7.44 -14.04
N GLU A 474 -20.64 -6.55 -13.13
CA GLU A 474 -21.30 -5.27 -13.42
C GLU A 474 -20.45 -4.11 -12.91
N LYS A 475 -20.27 -3.07 -13.73
CA LYS A 475 -19.69 -1.81 -13.27
C LYS A 475 -20.80 -0.98 -12.64
N LYS A 476 -20.63 -0.57 -11.38
CA LYS A 476 -21.59 0.26 -10.66
C LYS A 476 -20.92 1.52 -10.14
N VAL A 477 -21.64 2.65 -10.19
CA VAL A 477 -21.31 3.80 -9.35
C VAL A 477 -22.08 3.62 -8.07
N PHE A 478 -21.38 3.47 -6.95
CA PHE A 478 -22.00 3.42 -5.65
C PHE A 478 -22.55 4.79 -5.31
N ARG A 479 -23.85 4.83 -5.02
CA ARG A 479 -24.50 6.00 -4.43
C ARG A 479 -24.94 5.57 -3.04
N MET A 480 -24.57 6.36 -2.04
CA MET A 480 -25.09 6.13 -0.70
C MET A 480 -26.64 6.20 -0.71
N PRO A 481 -27.29 5.50 0.24
CA PRO A 481 -28.66 5.81 0.61
C PRO A 481 -28.80 7.32 0.90
N GLU A 482 -29.96 7.89 0.61
CA GLU A 482 -30.19 9.34 0.72
C GLU A 482 -29.87 9.86 2.14
N PRO A 483 -29.36 11.11 2.27
CA PRO A 483 -28.99 11.71 3.56
C PRO A 483 -30.09 11.72 4.63
N GLU A 484 -31.34 11.58 4.22
CA GLU A 484 -32.53 11.50 5.08
C GLU A 484 -32.49 10.32 6.07
N GLU A 485 -31.62 9.34 5.85
CA GLU A 485 -31.37 8.20 6.77
C GLU A 485 -30.20 8.44 7.75
N ASN A 486 -29.39 9.50 7.54
CA ASN A 486 -28.24 9.87 8.36
C ASN A 486 -28.52 11.16 9.15
N PHE A 487 -29.14 11.04 10.31
CA PHE A 487 -29.45 12.19 11.16
C PHE A 487 -29.39 11.87 12.64
N THR A 488 -29.29 12.93 13.44
CA THR A 488 -29.38 12.87 14.89
C THR A 488 -30.68 13.52 15.36
N GLU A 489 -31.59 12.74 15.94
CA GLU A 489 -32.80 13.26 16.59
C GLU A 489 -32.48 13.63 18.04
N THR A 490 -32.63 14.91 18.40
CA THR A 490 -32.46 15.38 19.77
C THR A 490 -33.78 15.90 20.33
N ALA A 491 -34.31 15.21 21.34
CA ALA A 491 -35.49 15.63 22.09
C ALA A 491 -35.07 16.16 23.47
N ILE A 492 -35.38 17.42 23.75
CA ILE A 492 -35.14 18.06 25.05
C ILE A 492 -36.49 18.29 25.72
N ASN A 493 -36.72 17.62 26.85
CA ASN A 493 -37.89 17.85 27.69
C ASN A 493 -37.46 18.62 28.93
N ILE A 494 -37.93 19.86 29.06
CA ILE A 494 -37.63 20.73 30.20
C ILE A 494 -38.88 20.85 31.07
N LYS A 495 -38.77 20.44 32.33
CA LYS A 495 -39.82 20.60 33.34
C LYS A 495 -39.38 21.65 34.36
N LEU A 496 -39.93 22.85 34.23
CA LEU A 496 -39.71 23.96 35.15
C LEU A 496 -40.58 23.80 36.41
N GLN A 497 -39.95 23.89 37.56
CA GLN A 497 -40.57 23.85 38.88
C GLN A 497 -40.89 25.28 39.36
N ARG A 498 -41.87 25.40 40.26
CA ARG A 498 -42.33 26.72 40.77
C ARG A 498 -41.27 27.51 41.54
N ASN A 499 -40.26 26.85 42.07
CA ASN A 499 -39.13 27.47 42.77
C ASN A 499 -38.04 28.01 41.83
N GLY A 500 -38.20 27.83 40.51
CA GLY A 500 -37.22 28.25 39.50
C GLY A 500 -36.27 27.14 39.06
N ASP A 501 -36.32 25.95 39.68
CA ASP A 501 -35.49 24.81 39.26
C ASP A 501 -36.03 24.21 37.96
N ALA A 502 -35.16 23.57 37.18
CA ALA A 502 -35.55 22.85 35.97
C ALA A 502 -35.01 21.42 36.00
N GLU A 503 -35.87 20.44 35.73
CA GLU A 503 -35.44 19.10 35.32
C GLU A 503 -35.34 19.07 33.79
N VAL A 504 -34.16 18.74 33.28
CA VAL A 504 -33.90 18.62 31.85
C VAL A 504 -33.67 17.17 31.51
N TYR A 505 -34.51 16.61 30.65
CA TYR A 505 -34.33 15.28 30.06
C TYR A 505 -33.91 15.44 28.61
N LEU A 506 -32.66 15.06 28.33
CA LEU A 506 -32.10 15.01 26.98
C LEU A 506 -32.18 13.56 26.48
N LYS A 507 -32.86 13.34 25.36
CA LYS A 507 -32.81 12.08 24.62
C LYS A 507 -32.24 12.37 23.23
N THR A 508 -31.11 11.75 22.92
CA THR A 508 -30.51 11.80 21.59
C THR A 508 -30.55 10.41 20.96
N VAL A 509 -31.11 10.32 19.75
CA VAL A 509 -31.12 9.11 18.93
C VAL A 509 -30.27 9.38 17.70
N PHE A 510 -29.23 8.59 17.52
CA PHE A 510 -28.32 8.72 16.39
C PHE A 510 -28.70 7.67 15.33
N HIS A 511 -28.87 8.11 14.09
CA HIS A 511 -29.20 7.27 12.93
C HIS A 511 -28.02 7.25 11.95
N GLY A 512 -27.92 6.20 11.15
CA GLY A 512 -26.92 6.12 10.08
C GLY A 512 -25.49 6.19 10.61
N ILE A 513 -24.62 6.97 9.94
CA ILE A 513 -23.21 7.11 10.30
C ILE A 513 -22.98 7.79 11.66
N ASP A 514 -23.87 8.70 12.08
CA ASP A 514 -23.77 9.35 13.40
C ASP A 514 -23.86 8.30 14.53
N SER A 515 -24.54 7.17 14.28
CA SER A 515 -24.61 6.07 15.24
C SER A 515 -23.29 5.31 15.41
N GLU A 516 -22.44 5.28 14.38
CA GLU A 516 -21.13 4.65 14.41
C GLU A 516 -20.19 5.41 15.35
N THR A 517 -20.05 6.72 15.17
CA THR A 517 -19.24 7.61 16.00
C THR A 517 -19.57 7.45 17.49
N VAL A 518 -20.86 7.32 17.84
CA VAL A 518 -21.29 7.12 19.23
C VAL A 518 -20.94 5.73 19.76
N ARG A 519 -20.97 4.70 18.91
CA ARG A 519 -20.58 3.33 19.29
C ARG A 519 -19.09 3.18 19.51
N GLU A 520 -18.25 3.96 18.83
CA GLU A 520 -16.81 4.01 19.12
C GLU A 520 -16.53 4.39 20.59
N PHE A 521 -17.34 5.25 21.18
CA PHE A 521 -17.19 5.61 22.59
C PHE A 521 -17.47 4.45 23.55
N LYS A 522 -18.14 3.36 23.13
CA LYS A 522 -18.30 2.16 23.97
C LYS A 522 -16.97 1.46 24.26
N GLU A 523 -15.95 1.66 23.42
CA GLU A 523 -14.62 1.06 23.57
C GLU A 523 -13.68 1.89 24.47
N TYR A 524 -14.16 3.00 25.05
CA TYR A 524 -13.49 3.67 26.15
C TYR A 524 -14.13 3.26 27.48
N PRO A 525 -13.81 2.06 28.03
CA PRO A 525 -14.22 1.74 29.39
C PRO A 525 -13.43 2.66 30.33
N ASN A 526 -14.13 3.62 30.93
CA ASN A 526 -13.62 4.53 31.95
C ASN A 526 -12.55 5.52 31.48
N ALA A 527 -12.97 6.54 30.73
CA ALA A 527 -12.48 7.89 31.03
C ALA A 527 -13.24 8.43 32.27
N GLU A 528 -13.13 7.74 33.40
CA GLU A 528 -13.50 8.30 34.71
C GLU A 528 -12.21 8.60 35.48
N LYS A 529 -11.67 9.81 35.29
CA LYS A 529 -11.53 10.85 36.33
C LYS A 529 -10.67 12.02 35.86
#